data_AF-A0A6G7YQ51-F1
#
_entry.id   AF-A0A6G7YQ51-F1
#
_cell.length_a   1.000
_cell.length_b   1.000
_cell.length_c   1.000
_cell.angle_alpha   90.00
_cell.angle_beta   90.00
_cell.angle_gamma   90.00
#
_symmetry.space_group_name_H-M   'P 1'
#
loop_
_entity.id
_entity.type
_entity.pdbx_description
1 polymer ?
#
loop_
_entity_poly.entity_id
_entity_poly.type
_entity_poly.pdbx_seq_one_letter_code
_entity_poly.pdbx_strand_id
1 'polypeptide(L)' 'MRRGTDGGTSLKPSDKWVISLCPDHHMEQHRIGEPAFERKHGICMAELAEEFARRSPHWTKLL' A
#
# COMPACT_ATOMS: atom_id res chain seq x y z
N MET A 1 6.66 -1.34 -7.59
CA MET A 1 5.60 -1.86 -8.48
C MET A 1 4.86 -2.94 -7.71
N ARG A 2 3.58 -2.74 -7.41
CA ARG A 2 2.81 -3.67 -6.57
C ARG A 2 2.19 -4.78 -7.42
N ARG A 3 2.22 -6.01 -6.91
CA ARG A 3 1.61 -7.19 -7.55
C ARG A 3 0.31 -7.53 -6.82
N GLY A 4 -0.78 -7.78 -7.54
CA GLY A 4 -2.09 -8.16 -6.96
C GLY A 4 -3.08 -7.01 -6.72
N THR A 5 -2.76 -5.79 -7.16
CA THR A 5 -3.72 -4.68 -7.21
C THR A 5 -4.52 -4.72 -8.51
N ASP A 6 -5.67 -4.05 -8.54
CA ASP A 6 -6.51 -3.75 -9.71
C ASP A 6 -5.77 -2.99 -10.84
N GLY A 7 -4.49 -2.65 -10.64
CA GLY A 7 -3.60 -2.13 -11.67
C GLY A 7 -3.20 -3.20 -12.68
N GLY A 8 -3.90 -3.25 -13.81
CA GLY A 8 -3.39 -3.88 -15.04
C GLY A 8 -2.15 -3.17 -15.60
N THR A 9 -1.54 -3.71 -16.65
CA THR A 9 -0.40 -3.10 -17.33
C THR A 9 -0.74 -1.66 -17.75
N SER A 10 -0.02 -0.67 -17.18
CA SER A 10 -0.24 0.79 -17.34
C SER A 10 -1.39 1.44 -16.57
N LEU A 11 -2.07 0.76 -15.65
CA LEU A 11 -3.07 1.42 -14.77
C LEU A 11 -2.45 1.73 -13.41
N LYS A 12 -2.48 3.00 -13.00
CA LYS A 12 -2.08 3.41 -11.64
C LYS A 12 -2.97 2.61 -10.67
N PRO A 13 -2.40 1.79 -9.77
CA PRO A 13 -3.20 1.09 -8.78
C PRO A 13 -3.94 2.11 -7.91
N SER A 14 -5.16 1.74 -7.49
CA SER A 14 -5.98 2.62 -6.65
C SER A 14 -5.19 3.10 -5.42
N ASP A 15 -5.37 4.37 -5.08
CA ASP A 15 -4.75 4.95 -3.87
C ASP A 15 -5.21 4.23 -2.59
N LYS A 16 -6.31 3.44 -2.65
CA LYS A 16 -6.77 2.59 -1.53
C LYS A 16 -5.71 1.61 -1.04
N TRP A 17 -4.74 1.26 -1.88
CA TRP A 17 -3.69 0.31 -1.52
C TRP A 17 -2.51 1.01 -0.83
N VAL A 18 -2.37 2.32 -0.92
CA VAL A 18 -1.20 3.04 -0.40
C VAL A 18 -1.18 3.04 1.14
N ILE A 19 0.00 2.83 1.72
CA ILE A 19 0.23 2.97 3.15
C ILE A 19 1.09 4.20 3.46
N SER A 20 0.80 4.86 4.58
CA SER A 20 1.62 5.94 5.11
C SER A 20 2.94 5.40 5.65
N LEU A 21 4.05 5.83 5.05
CA LEU A 21 5.41 5.55 5.50
C LEU A 21 6.14 6.88 5.71
N CYS A 22 7.07 6.93 6.66
CA CYS A 22 7.99 8.07 6.75
C CYS A 22 8.98 8.04 5.56
N PRO A 23 9.68 9.15 5.26
CA PRO A 23 10.55 9.24 4.09
C PRO A 23 11.59 8.12 3.99
N ASP A 24 12.21 7.74 5.11
CA ASP A 24 13.25 6.71 5.13
C ASP A 24 12.69 5.32 4.77
N HIS A 25 11.57 4.95 5.38
CA HIS A 25 10.90 3.67 5.12
C HIS A 25 10.26 3.65 3.73
N HIS A 26 9.75 4.78 3.24
CA HIS A 26 9.24 4.90 1.88
C HIS A 26 10.37 4.67 0.86
N MET A 27 11.52 5.31 1.07
CA MET A 27 12.71 5.12 0.22
C MET A 27 13.24 3.69 0.31
N GLU A 28 13.27 3.10 1.50
CA GLU A 28 13.63 1.71 1.69
C GLU A 28 12.71 0.77 0.90
N GLN A 29 11.39 0.93 1.05
CA GLN A 29 10.40 0.11 0.34
C GLN A 29 10.58 0.21 -1.20
N HIS A 30 10.92 1.38 -1.73
CA HIS A 30 11.25 1.54 -3.16
C HIS A 30 12.53 0.80 -3.55
N ARG A 31 13.54 0.80 -2.68
CA ARG A 31 14.84 0.15 -2.94
C ARG A 31 14.76 -1.37 -2.91
N ILE A 32 14.11 -1.94 -1.90
CA ILE A 32 14.10 -3.40 -1.68
C ILE A 32 12.85 -4.09 -2.22
N GLY A 33 11.82 -3.32 -2.57
CA GLY A 33 10.53 -3.83 -3.00
C GLY A 33 9.64 -4.28 -1.84
N GLU A 34 8.33 -4.29 -2.09
CA GLU A 34 7.31 -4.53 -1.07
C GLU A 34 7.45 -5.90 -0.36
N PRO A 35 7.69 -7.04 -1.05
CA PRO A 35 7.78 -8.32 -0.34
C PRO A 35 8.98 -8.40 0.62
N ALA A 36 10.09 -7.74 0.26
CA ALA A 36 11.26 -7.69 1.13
C ALA A 36 11.03 -6.73 2.31
N PHE A 37 10.34 -5.62 2.06
CA PHE A 37 9.93 -4.67 3.08
C PHE A 37 8.99 -5.29 4.11
N GLU A 38 7.96 -6.01 3.66
CA GLU A 38 7.01 -6.75 4.50
C GLU A 38 7.73 -7.75 5.41
N ARG A 39 8.61 -8.58 4.84
CA ARG A 39 9.39 -9.56 5.63
C ARG A 39 10.35 -8.89 6.61
N LYS A 40 10.96 -7.76 6.24
CA LYS A 40 11.92 -7.06 7.10
C LYS A 40 11.25 -6.43 8.31
N HIS A 41 10.08 -5.82 8.11
CA HIS A 41 9.36 -5.08 9.15
C HIS A 41 8.29 -5.91 9.86
N GLY A 42 8.03 -7.14 9.40
CA GLY A 42 7.02 -8.01 10.00
C GLY A 42 5.60 -7.47 9.83
N ILE A 43 5.32 -6.81 8.71
CA ILE A 43 4.02 -6.20 8.41
C ILE A 43 3.37 -6.84 7.19
N CYS A 44 2.04 -6.77 7.13
CA CYS A 44 1.27 -7.01 5.92
C CYS A 44 0.78 -5.66 5.37
N MET A 45 1.37 -5.19 4.26
CA MET A 45 1.02 -3.90 3.67
C MET A 45 -0.40 -3.89 3.11
N ALA A 46 -0.92 -5.05 2.68
CA ALA A 46 -2.30 -5.18 2.23
C ALA A 46 -3.30 -4.94 3.38
N GLU A 47 -3.09 -5.57 4.54
CA GLU A 47 -3.93 -5.39 5.72
C GLU A 47 -3.90 -3.94 6.24
N LEU A 48 -2.71 -3.32 6.25
CA LEU A 48 -2.57 -1.91 6.62
C LEU A 48 -3.33 -0.99 5.66
N ALA A 49 -3.24 -1.26 4.36
CA ALA A 49 -3.95 -0.48 3.35
C ALA A 49 -5.48 -0.62 3.49
N GLU A 50 -5.98 -1.83 3.74
CA GLU A 50 -7.40 -2.06 4.00
C GLU A 50 -7.89 -1.33 5.25
N GLU A 51 -7.09 -1.33 6.33
CA GLU A 51 -7.42 -0.59 7.54
C GLU A 51 -7.44 0.92 7.30
N PHE A 52 -6.49 1.45 6.53
CA PHE A 52 -6.48 2.87 6.15
C PHE A 52 -7.67 3.24 5.27
N ALA A 53 -8.02 2.38 4.30
CA ALA A 53 -9.20 2.57 3.47
C ALA A 53 -10.46 2.58 4.34
N ARG A 54 -10.63 1.60 5.25
CA ARG A 54 -11.78 1.52 6.17
C ARG A 54 -11.95 2.77 7.04
N ARG A 55 -10.84 3.38 7.49
CA ARG A 55 -10.83 4.59 8.31
C ARG A 55 -10.92 5.89 7.51
N SER A 56 -10.79 5.85 6.19
CA SER A 56 -10.83 7.05 5.36
C SER A 56 -12.26 7.59 5.25
N PRO A 57 -12.53 8.85 5.65
CA PRO A 57 -13.85 9.45 5.55
C PRO A 57 -14.39 9.49 4.11
N HIS A 58 -13.49 9.50 3.12
CA HIS A 58 -13.90 9.41 1.71
C HIS A 58 -14.40 8.01 1.38
N TRP A 59 -13.76 6.96 1.90
CA TRP A 59 -14.15 5.59 1.60
C TRP A 59 -15.55 5.26 2.12
N THR A 60 -15.90 5.78 3.30
CA THR A 60 -17.25 5.67 3.87
C THR A 60 -18.34 6.28 2.97
N LYS A 61 -18.00 7.25 2.11
CA LYS A 61 -18.96 7.86 1.16
C LYS A 61 -19.15 7.05 -0.13
N LEU A 62 -18.32 6.04 -0.36
CA LEU A 62 -18.33 5.18 -1.55
C LEU A 62 -18.96 3.80 -1.29
N LEU A 63 -19.34 3.53 -0.03
CA LEU A 63 -20.14 2.38 0.40
C LEU A 63 -21.63 2.71 0.28
#